data_AF-A0A9P4MNB2-F1
#
_entry.id   AF-A0A9P4MNB2-F1
#
_cell.length_a   1.000
_cell.length_b   1.000
_cell.length_c   1.000
_cell.angle_alpha   90.00
_cell.angle_beta   90.00
_cell.angle_gamma   90.00
#
_symmetry.space_group_name_H-M   'P 1'
#
loop_
_entity.id
_entity.type
_entity.pdbx_description
1 polymer ?
#
loop_
_entity_poly.entity_id
_entity_poly.type
_entity_poly.pdbx_seq_one_letter_code
_entity_poly.pdbx_strand_id
1 'polypeptide(L)'
;MHSLPTKARSHGRTASSDERRRVAVPKPSTRGPLEENIVDDPLQVEQSNTTSTPQRVLSPTLSPTASIADATSDLPAKDFSFLLDPSSYHVLPTNNIPPSFLDAPNIPSVTTPIPELLQTGHYRLAAIAAAKTLVTSTSPNDGPTIFSLLYIRLSCLCLINEHALAAQESKLLGDLTSTFYRHPISHTHLVPWPLRTLSVRLAALGYSEWRKGIMGYYELAHSAREAFARASSLSEKNLWRSRLRECGIRVANVLVEMGELEGAGRHLATLSTSAQSITDAEDESCQETRDIQTMETLVWLRVGDIQAAQRCLSSLTSSSSPTPLINSTLRALIAMSDSDFPTAVSIWQDLRSEYPGDAMVTQNLAVALLYMGRISEARALLSELMDTSPPFHSLVFNLCTIFELCTERHRERKMALAEKLAAGEQAAEREVGWEMGNADFKL
;
A
#
# COMPACT_ATOMS: atom_id res chain seq x y z
N MET A 1 -1.83 69.76 30.71
CA MET A 1 -2.98 69.93 31.62
C MET A 1 -4.08 69.00 31.12
N HIS A 2 -4.18 67.79 31.69
CA HIS A 2 -5.30 67.32 32.55
C HIS A 2 -6.67 67.41 31.84
N SER A 3 -7.48 66.36 31.66
CA SER A 3 -7.78 65.22 32.52
C SER A 3 -8.69 64.18 31.82
N LEU A 4 -8.46 62.89 32.02
CA LEU A 4 -9.48 61.80 32.05
C LEU A 4 -10.16 61.81 33.46
N PRO A 5 -11.29 61.10 33.78
CA PRO A 5 -11.79 59.79 33.31
C PRO A 5 -13.36 59.75 33.11
N THR A 6 -14.11 58.69 32.78
CA THR A 6 -14.36 57.38 33.44
C THR A 6 -15.24 56.44 32.59
N LYS A 7 -15.12 55.13 32.86
CA LYS A 7 -15.73 53.93 32.24
C LYS A 7 -17.25 53.76 32.45
N ALA A 8 -17.90 53.03 31.53
CA ALA A 8 -18.96 52.07 31.86
C ALA A 8 -18.95 50.87 30.89
N ARG A 9 -18.98 49.65 31.46
CA ARG A 9 -19.13 48.34 30.79
C ARG A 9 -20.62 48.05 30.55
N SER A 10 -20.98 47.42 29.43
CA SER A 10 -22.02 46.37 29.44
C SER A 10 -21.87 45.41 28.26
N HIS A 11 -22.13 44.13 28.53
CA HIS A 11 -22.04 42.99 27.61
C HIS A 11 -23.31 42.88 26.74
N GLY A 12 -23.15 42.67 25.44
CA GLY A 12 -24.24 42.25 24.54
C GLY A 12 -23.73 41.19 23.57
N ARG A 13 -24.12 39.92 23.80
CA ARG A 13 -23.90 38.81 22.86
C ARG A 13 -24.96 38.87 21.77
N THR A 14 -24.51 39.03 20.52
CA THR A 14 -25.35 38.98 19.31
C THR A 14 -25.66 37.53 18.95
N ALA A 15 -26.95 37.19 18.88
CA ALA A 15 -27.44 35.91 18.40
C ALA A 15 -27.53 35.91 16.87
N SER A 16 -26.92 34.90 16.24
CA SER A 16 -26.97 34.65 14.80
C SER A 16 -28.31 34.01 14.43
N SER A 17 -28.96 34.58 13.43
CA SER A 17 -30.13 34.05 12.74
C SER A 17 -29.73 32.88 11.85
N ASP A 18 -30.31 31.69 12.07
CA ASP A 18 -30.49 30.72 10.99
C ASP A 18 -31.75 29.86 11.25
N GLU A 19 -32.85 30.31 10.65
CA GLU A 19 -34.17 29.70 10.70
C GLU A 19 -34.43 29.08 9.32
N ARG A 20 -34.20 27.77 9.16
CA ARG A 20 -34.90 26.84 8.23
C ARG A 20 -34.22 25.46 8.17
N ARG A 21 -34.69 24.52 9.00
CA ARG A 21 -34.94 23.09 8.69
C ARG A 21 -35.07 22.31 10.00
N ARG A 22 -36.28 22.30 10.58
CA ARG A 22 -36.67 21.32 11.61
C ARG A 22 -37.46 20.21 10.92
N VAL A 23 -36.87 19.01 10.83
CA VAL A 23 -37.60 17.76 10.61
C VAL A 23 -37.63 17.04 11.95
N ALA A 24 -38.83 16.78 12.46
CA ALA A 24 -39.06 16.21 13.79
C ALA A 24 -38.84 14.69 13.80
N VAL A 25 -38.03 14.21 14.75
CA VAL A 25 -37.86 12.79 15.10
C VAL A 25 -38.54 12.56 16.45
N PRO A 26 -39.51 11.63 16.59
CA PRO A 26 -40.06 11.30 17.91
C PRO A 26 -39.17 10.27 18.63
N LYS A 27 -38.87 10.53 19.91
CA LYS A 27 -38.38 9.54 20.89
C LYS A 27 -39.35 9.49 22.11
N PRO A 28 -39.15 8.61 23.13
CA PRO A 28 -40.09 7.54 23.49
C PRO A 28 -40.86 7.87 24.78
N SER A 29 -41.92 7.10 25.10
CA SER A 29 -42.59 7.18 26.40
C SER A 29 -42.18 6.01 27.30
N THR A 30 -42.03 6.31 28.59
CA THR A 30 -41.50 5.45 29.66
C THR A 30 -42.55 5.22 30.74
N ARG A 31 -42.60 3.98 31.27
CA ARG A 31 -43.27 3.48 32.50
C ARG A 31 -44.82 3.46 32.46
N GLY A 32 -45.59 2.41 32.79
CA GLY A 32 -45.40 1.18 33.56
C GLY A 32 -46.11 1.29 34.92
N PRO A 33 -47.05 0.39 35.29
CA PRO A 33 -47.28 0.10 36.70
C PRO A 33 -47.42 -1.42 36.97
N LEU A 34 -46.58 -1.90 37.89
CA LEU A 34 -46.58 -3.25 38.49
C LEU A 34 -47.86 -3.49 39.30
N GLU A 35 -48.54 -4.62 39.06
CA GLU A 35 -49.11 -5.64 39.98
C GLU A 35 -49.66 -6.71 39.01
N GLU A 36 -49.17 -7.95 38.95
CA GLU A 36 -49.43 -9.01 39.93
C GLU A 36 -48.26 -10.00 39.99
N ASN A 37 -47.98 -10.41 41.22
CA ASN A 37 -47.03 -11.45 41.59
C ASN A 37 -47.39 -12.79 40.92
N ILE A 38 -46.39 -13.57 40.51
CA ILE A 38 -46.11 -14.92 41.00
C ILE A 38 -44.76 -15.34 40.42
N VAL A 39 -43.89 -15.73 41.35
CA VAL A 39 -42.53 -16.20 41.19
C VAL A 39 -42.58 -17.63 40.65
N ASP A 40 -41.85 -17.95 39.57
CA ASP A 40 -41.57 -19.34 39.22
C ASP A 40 -40.07 -19.51 38.98
N ASP A 41 -39.47 -20.24 39.92
CA ASP A 41 -38.05 -20.48 40.16
C ASP A 41 -37.61 -21.76 39.40
N PRO A 42 -36.55 -21.75 38.57
CA PRO A 42 -36.21 -22.86 37.70
C PRO A 42 -35.48 -24.04 38.38
N LEU A 43 -35.75 -24.32 39.66
CA LEU A 43 -35.04 -25.34 40.46
C LEU A 43 -35.92 -26.20 41.38
N GLN A 44 -37.14 -26.57 40.95
CA GLN A 44 -37.91 -27.61 41.67
C GLN A 44 -37.95 -28.96 40.93
N VAL A 45 -37.36 -29.94 41.63
CA VAL A 45 -37.48 -31.38 41.40
C VAL A 45 -38.80 -31.83 42.01
N GLU A 46 -39.74 -32.31 41.19
CA GLU A 46 -40.74 -33.26 41.66
C GLU A 46 -40.98 -34.40 40.66
N GLN A 47 -41.14 -35.57 41.27
CA GLN A 47 -41.14 -36.89 40.68
C GLN A 47 -42.54 -37.22 40.16
N SER A 48 -42.62 -37.67 38.91
CA SER A 48 -43.77 -38.45 38.45
C SER A 48 -43.29 -39.64 37.63
N ASN A 49 -43.39 -40.81 38.27
CA ASN A 49 -43.14 -42.13 37.70
C ASN A 49 -44.13 -42.41 36.55
N THR A 50 -43.61 -42.56 35.33
CA THR A 50 -44.22 -43.44 34.32
C THR A 50 -43.13 -44.22 33.60
N THR A 51 -43.17 -45.52 33.81
CA THR A 51 -42.33 -46.58 33.27
C THR A 51 -42.55 -46.75 31.77
N SER A 52 -41.54 -46.49 30.95
CA SER A 52 -41.38 -47.12 29.63
C SER A 52 -39.91 -47.13 29.21
N THR A 53 -39.37 -48.34 29.08
CA THR A 53 -38.00 -48.65 28.64
C THR A 53 -37.64 -48.03 27.29
N PRO A 54 -36.50 -47.33 27.13
CA PRO A 54 -35.98 -47.06 25.79
C PRO A 54 -35.20 -48.28 25.29
N GLN A 55 -35.72 -48.92 24.24
CA GLN A 55 -34.97 -49.88 23.43
C GLN A 55 -33.74 -49.18 22.83
N ARG A 56 -32.60 -49.82 23.01
CA ARG A 56 -31.33 -49.51 22.35
C ARG A 56 -31.51 -49.64 20.83
N VAL A 57 -31.65 -48.53 20.13
CA VAL A 57 -31.62 -48.51 18.67
C VAL A 57 -30.17 -48.70 18.24
N LEU A 58 -29.92 -49.83 17.58
CA LEU A 58 -28.64 -50.23 17.01
C LEU A 58 -28.26 -49.29 15.87
N SER A 59 -26.99 -48.87 15.85
CA SER A 59 -26.36 -48.13 14.76
C SER A 59 -26.58 -48.85 13.42
N PRO A 60 -26.91 -48.15 12.32
CA PRO A 60 -26.91 -48.77 11.00
C PRO A 60 -25.48 -49.16 10.60
N THR A 61 -25.37 -50.42 10.17
CA THR A 61 -24.20 -51.13 9.68
C THR A 61 -23.44 -50.38 8.59
N LEU A 62 -22.11 -50.45 8.68
CA LEU A 62 -21.15 -49.98 7.68
C LEU A 62 -21.49 -50.49 6.27
N SER A 63 -21.75 -49.57 5.36
CA SER A 63 -21.65 -49.80 3.92
C SER A 63 -20.17 -49.92 3.52
N PRO A 64 -19.83 -50.80 2.55
CA PRO A 64 -18.44 -51.07 2.20
C PRO A 64 -17.76 -49.83 1.61
N THR A 65 -16.54 -49.60 2.07
CA THR A 65 -15.57 -48.61 1.58
C THR A 65 -15.45 -48.65 0.06
N ALA A 66 -16.11 -47.70 -0.61
CA ALA A 66 -15.71 -47.27 -1.94
C ALA A 66 -14.41 -46.47 -1.79
N SER A 67 -13.38 -46.93 -2.47
CA SER A 67 -12.05 -46.34 -2.56
C SER A 67 -12.11 -44.82 -2.81
N ILE A 68 -11.58 -44.03 -1.88
CA ILE A 68 -11.49 -42.55 -1.96
C ILE A 68 -10.43 -42.09 -2.99
N ALA A 69 -9.86 -43.02 -3.77
CA ALA A 69 -8.75 -42.74 -4.68
C ALA A 69 -9.15 -42.15 -6.05
N ASP A 70 -10.46 -42.11 -6.40
CA ASP A 70 -10.92 -41.72 -7.75
C ASP A 70 -11.86 -40.50 -7.79
N ALA A 71 -12.08 -39.80 -6.67
CA ALA A 71 -12.97 -38.63 -6.60
C ALA A 71 -12.28 -37.29 -6.92
N THR A 72 -11.08 -37.30 -7.49
CA THR A 72 -10.31 -36.09 -7.83
C THR A 72 -10.49 -35.63 -9.28
N SER A 73 -11.16 -36.41 -10.14
CA SER A 73 -11.32 -36.11 -11.57
C SER A 73 -12.61 -35.34 -11.95
N ASP A 74 -13.60 -35.27 -11.05
CA ASP A 74 -14.95 -34.75 -11.35
C ASP A 74 -15.35 -33.51 -10.53
N LEU A 75 -14.39 -32.66 -10.15
CA LEU A 75 -14.75 -31.34 -9.64
C LEU A 75 -15.14 -30.43 -10.81
N PRO A 76 -16.35 -29.84 -10.80
CA PRO A 76 -16.75 -28.92 -11.85
C PRO A 76 -15.75 -27.76 -11.91
N ALA A 77 -15.16 -27.56 -13.09
CA ALA A 77 -14.26 -26.45 -13.33
C ALA A 77 -14.99 -25.15 -13.01
N LYS A 78 -14.34 -24.28 -12.23
CA LYS A 78 -14.92 -22.97 -11.90
C LYS A 78 -14.84 -22.09 -13.13
N ASP A 79 -15.97 -21.49 -13.45
CA ASP A 79 -16.10 -20.59 -14.57
C ASP A 79 -15.74 -19.16 -14.15
N PHE A 80 -14.69 -18.62 -14.78
CA PHE A 80 -14.24 -17.24 -14.60
C PHE A 80 -14.56 -16.36 -15.82
N SER A 81 -15.54 -16.74 -16.65
CA SER A 81 -15.97 -15.97 -17.84
C SER A 81 -16.26 -14.50 -17.56
N PHE A 82 -16.74 -14.16 -16.36
CA PHE A 82 -17.01 -12.78 -15.94
C PHE A 82 -15.75 -11.90 -15.90
N LEU A 83 -14.56 -12.48 -15.76
CA LEU A 83 -13.28 -11.78 -15.83
C LEU A 83 -12.79 -11.58 -17.26
N LEU A 84 -13.42 -12.20 -18.26
CA LEU A 84 -12.96 -12.17 -19.66
C LEU A 84 -13.77 -11.21 -20.53
N ASP A 85 -14.75 -10.50 -19.96
CA ASP A 85 -15.58 -9.57 -20.70
C ASP A 85 -14.77 -8.34 -21.17
N PRO A 86 -14.72 -8.06 -22.50
CA PRO A 86 -14.03 -6.89 -23.02
C PRO A 86 -14.50 -5.57 -22.42
N SER A 87 -15.78 -5.46 -22.04
CA SER A 87 -16.35 -4.22 -21.49
C SER A 87 -15.77 -3.85 -20.11
N SER A 88 -15.14 -4.83 -19.45
CA SER A 88 -14.55 -4.68 -18.11
C SER A 88 -13.17 -4.00 -18.12
N TYR A 89 -12.54 -3.86 -19.29
CA TYR A 89 -11.18 -3.34 -19.43
C TYR A 89 -11.15 -1.99 -20.14
N HIS A 90 -10.69 -0.95 -19.43
CA HIS A 90 -10.70 0.41 -19.93
C HIS A 90 -9.52 0.69 -20.87
N VAL A 91 -9.77 1.57 -21.86
CA VAL A 91 -8.72 2.14 -22.70
C VAL A 91 -7.89 3.11 -21.87
N LEU A 92 -6.57 3.00 -21.98
CA LEU A 92 -5.66 3.81 -21.19
C LEU A 92 -5.59 5.25 -21.72
N PRO A 93 -5.68 6.27 -20.85
CA PRO A 93 -5.57 7.66 -21.28
C PRO A 93 -4.15 8.00 -21.72
N THR A 94 -4.04 8.83 -22.76
CA THR A 94 -2.75 9.34 -23.27
C THR A 94 -2.49 10.80 -22.90
N ASN A 95 -3.50 11.50 -22.35
CA ASN A 95 -3.43 12.93 -22.03
C ASN A 95 -2.39 13.27 -20.94
N ASN A 96 -2.08 12.29 -20.07
CA ASN A 96 -1.15 12.47 -18.96
C ASN A 96 0.31 12.26 -19.37
N ILE A 97 0.59 12.03 -20.66
CA ILE A 97 1.89 11.64 -21.17
C ILE A 97 2.43 12.76 -22.08
N PRO A 98 3.71 13.14 -21.97
CA PRO A 98 4.31 14.07 -22.91
C PRO A 98 4.31 13.47 -24.33
N PRO A 99 4.05 14.26 -25.38
CA PRO A 99 4.02 13.77 -26.76
C PRO A 99 5.34 13.13 -27.19
N SER A 100 6.47 13.54 -26.60
CA SER A 100 7.78 12.93 -26.86
C SER A 100 7.83 11.43 -26.57
N PHE A 101 7.09 10.93 -25.57
CA PHE A 101 7.02 9.50 -25.25
C PHE A 101 5.99 8.76 -26.12
N LEU A 102 5.00 9.46 -26.69
CA LEU A 102 4.01 8.84 -27.59
C LEU A 102 4.58 8.63 -28.99
N ASP A 103 5.41 9.56 -29.44
CA ASP A 103 5.98 9.57 -30.79
C ASP A 103 7.45 9.09 -30.83
N ALA A 104 7.91 8.44 -29.76
CA ALA A 104 9.30 8.00 -29.66
C ALA A 104 9.64 6.95 -30.73
N PRO A 105 10.83 7.02 -31.37
CA PRO A 105 11.19 6.13 -32.47
C PRO A 105 11.41 4.67 -32.04
N ASN A 106 11.66 4.44 -30.74
CA ASN A 106 12.07 3.14 -30.19
C ASN A 106 10.92 2.42 -29.45
N ILE A 107 9.66 2.72 -29.76
CA ILE A 107 8.50 2.08 -29.11
C ILE A 107 8.39 0.62 -29.56
N PRO A 108 8.33 -0.36 -28.62
CA PRO A 108 8.15 -1.77 -28.97
C PRO A 108 6.84 -2.03 -29.74
N SER A 109 6.85 -3.04 -30.59
CA SER A 109 5.66 -3.46 -31.33
C SER A 109 4.56 -3.98 -30.39
N VAL A 110 3.30 -3.85 -30.80
CA VAL A 110 2.13 -4.41 -30.11
C VAL A 110 2.17 -5.96 -30.06
N THR A 111 3.04 -6.59 -30.85
CA THR A 111 3.24 -8.05 -30.86
C THR A 111 4.32 -8.53 -29.89
N THR A 112 5.05 -7.62 -29.23
CA THR A 112 6.10 -7.97 -28.28
C THR A 112 5.50 -8.72 -27.07
N PRO A 113 6.11 -9.82 -26.61
CA PRO A 113 5.59 -10.61 -25.51
C PRO A 113 5.63 -9.84 -24.18
N ILE A 114 4.65 -10.11 -23.30
CA ILE A 114 4.48 -9.41 -22.01
C ILE A 114 5.76 -9.43 -21.16
N PRO A 115 6.50 -10.55 -20.99
CA PRO A 115 7.72 -10.56 -20.19
C PRO A 115 8.80 -9.59 -20.68
N GLU A 116 8.96 -9.44 -22.00
CA GLU A 116 9.93 -8.52 -22.61
C GLU A 116 9.50 -7.05 -22.41
N LEU A 117 8.20 -6.77 -22.49
CA LEU A 117 7.66 -5.44 -22.18
C LEU A 117 7.88 -5.06 -20.71
N LEU A 118 7.74 -6.02 -19.79
CA LEU A 118 8.00 -5.80 -18.37
C LEU A 118 9.49 -5.58 -18.09
N GLN A 119 10.38 -6.36 -18.73
CA GLN A 119 11.83 -6.21 -18.58
C GLN A 119 12.35 -4.88 -19.14
N THR A 120 11.75 -4.38 -20.21
CA THR A 120 12.10 -3.09 -20.82
C THR A 120 11.41 -1.89 -20.16
N GLY A 121 10.54 -2.10 -19.16
CA GLY A 121 9.85 -1.04 -18.43
C GLY A 121 8.66 -0.40 -19.15
N HIS A 122 8.13 -1.04 -20.21
CA HIS A 122 6.98 -0.54 -20.99
C HIS A 122 5.64 -0.99 -20.39
N TYR A 123 5.36 -0.53 -19.18
CA TYR A 123 4.18 -0.99 -18.40
C TYR A 123 2.84 -0.69 -19.09
N ARG A 124 2.73 0.37 -19.90
CA ARG A 124 1.51 0.66 -20.68
C ARG A 124 1.17 -0.45 -21.65
N LEU A 125 2.15 -0.80 -22.47
CA LEU A 125 2.02 -1.80 -23.52
C LEU A 125 1.79 -3.16 -22.88
N ALA A 126 2.47 -3.46 -21.77
CA ALA A 126 2.24 -4.67 -20.98
C ALA A 126 0.80 -4.75 -20.45
N ALA A 127 0.23 -3.65 -19.94
CA ALA A 127 -1.16 -3.60 -19.47
C ALA A 127 -2.18 -3.81 -20.60
N ILE A 128 -1.93 -3.21 -21.77
CA ILE A 128 -2.78 -3.38 -22.97
C ILE A 128 -2.70 -4.83 -23.48
N ALA A 129 -1.48 -5.38 -23.58
CA ALA A 129 -1.25 -6.75 -23.99
C ALA A 129 -1.93 -7.75 -23.03
N ALA A 130 -1.81 -7.54 -21.71
CA ALA A 130 -2.44 -8.39 -20.71
C ALA A 130 -3.98 -8.41 -20.84
N ALA A 131 -4.64 -7.25 -20.99
CA ALA A 131 -6.10 -7.22 -21.24
C ALA A 131 -6.48 -7.89 -22.55
N LYS A 132 -5.71 -7.67 -23.62
CA LYS A 132 -5.97 -8.30 -24.90
C LYS A 132 -5.88 -9.82 -24.78
N THR A 133 -4.83 -10.35 -24.17
CA THR A 133 -4.65 -11.79 -23.95
C THR A 133 -5.75 -12.39 -23.07
N LEU A 134 -6.18 -11.67 -22.03
CA LEU A 134 -7.32 -12.08 -21.19
C LEU A 134 -8.58 -12.28 -22.04
N VAL A 135 -8.94 -11.29 -22.85
CA VAL A 135 -10.20 -11.30 -23.61
C VAL A 135 -10.15 -12.26 -24.81
N THR A 136 -9.01 -12.39 -25.51
CA THR A 136 -8.97 -13.09 -26.81
C THR A 136 -8.46 -14.53 -26.75
N SER A 137 -7.62 -14.86 -25.77
CA SER A 137 -6.76 -16.05 -25.85
C SER A 137 -6.76 -16.91 -24.58
N THR A 138 -7.51 -16.52 -23.56
CA THR A 138 -7.54 -17.23 -22.27
C THR A 138 -8.82 -18.04 -22.13
N SER A 139 -8.72 -19.29 -21.66
CA SER A 139 -9.91 -20.12 -21.42
C SER A 139 -10.60 -19.72 -20.11
N PRO A 140 -11.95 -19.73 -20.02
CA PRO A 140 -12.69 -19.36 -18.80
C PRO A 140 -12.38 -20.21 -17.56
N ASN A 141 -11.85 -21.42 -17.76
CA ASN A 141 -11.59 -22.37 -16.70
C ASN A 141 -10.13 -22.31 -16.20
N ASP A 142 -9.25 -21.58 -16.89
CA ASP A 142 -7.83 -21.45 -16.54
C ASP A 142 -7.60 -20.32 -15.52
N GLY A 143 -8.11 -20.51 -14.30
CA GLY A 143 -7.97 -19.56 -13.20
C GLY A 143 -6.53 -19.06 -12.97
N PRO A 144 -5.49 -19.94 -12.90
CA PRO A 144 -4.11 -19.50 -12.69
C PRO A 144 -3.61 -18.50 -13.74
N THR A 145 -3.85 -18.75 -15.02
CA THR A 145 -3.46 -17.83 -16.09
C THR A 145 -4.27 -16.53 -16.02
N ILE A 146 -5.58 -16.60 -15.78
CA ILE A 146 -6.43 -15.41 -15.62
C ILE A 146 -5.93 -14.53 -14.48
N PHE A 147 -5.68 -15.09 -13.30
CA PHE A 147 -5.24 -14.32 -12.14
C PHE A 147 -3.83 -13.74 -12.31
N SER A 148 -2.93 -14.45 -13.01
CA SER A 148 -1.60 -13.91 -13.30
C SER A 148 -1.64 -12.73 -14.27
N LEU A 149 -2.41 -12.83 -15.36
CA LEU A 149 -2.60 -11.74 -16.31
C LEU A 149 -3.33 -10.55 -15.68
N LEU A 150 -4.35 -10.79 -14.87
CA LEU A 150 -5.06 -9.73 -14.14
C LEU A 150 -4.13 -9.03 -13.14
N TYR A 151 -3.30 -9.79 -12.42
CA TYR A 151 -2.28 -9.22 -11.53
C TYR A 151 -1.28 -8.35 -12.30
N ILE A 152 -0.79 -8.81 -13.44
CA ILE A 152 0.11 -8.02 -14.31
C ILE A 152 -0.59 -6.74 -14.74
N ARG A 153 -1.83 -6.81 -15.23
CA ARG A 153 -2.58 -5.64 -15.67
C ARG A 153 -2.76 -4.61 -14.54
N LEU A 154 -3.29 -5.04 -13.40
CA LEU A 154 -3.52 -4.15 -12.25
C LEU A 154 -2.23 -3.55 -11.70
N SER A 155 -1.14 -4.33 -11.68
CA SER A 155 0.17 -3.85 -11.23
C SER A 155 0.73 -2.81 -12.21
N CYS A 156 0.64 -3.07 -13.52
CA CYS A 156 1.07 -2.11 -14.54
C CYS A 156 0.27 -0.80 -14.46
N LEU A 157 -1.05 -0.87 -14.26
CA LEU A 157 -1.89 0.32 -14.04
C LEU A 157 -1.43 1.13 -12.81
N CYS A 158 -1.03 0.45 -11.73
CA CYS A 158 -0.47 1.13 -10.56
C CYS A 158 0.89 1.79 -10.86
N LEU A 159 1.76 1.13 -11.63
CA LEU A 159 3.08 1.65 -11.99
C LEU A 159 3.02 2.87 -12.90
N ILE A 160 1.98 2.98 -13.73
CA ILE A 160 1.73 4.16 -14.57
C ILE A 160 0.88 5.23 -13.87
N ASN A 161 0.66 5.10 -12.55
CA ASN A 161 -0.11 6.02 -11.71
C ASN A 161 -1.61 6.12 -12.07
N GLU A 162 -2.18 5.12 -12.75
CA GLU A 162 -3.61 5.03 -13.08
C GLU A 162 -4.38 4.22 -12.04
N HIS A 163 -4.26 4.62 -10.77
CA HIS A 163 -4.85 3.91 -9.62
C HIS A 163 -6.38 3.84 -9.66
N ALA A 164 -7.05 4.86 -10.23
CA ALA A 164 -8.50 4.89 -10.34
C ALA A 164 -9.03 3.79 -11.27
N LEU A 165 -8.40 3.62 -12.44
CA LEU A 165 -8.73 2.55 -13.38
C LEU A 165 -8.41 1.18 -12.78
N ALA A 166 -7.24 1.02 -12.16
CA ALA A 166 -6.88 -0.22 -11.47
C ALA A 166 -7.92 -0.60 -10.42
N ALA A 167 -8.43 0.36 -9.65
CA ALA A 167 -9.44 0.12 -8.63
C ALA A 167 -10.82 -0.24 -9.22
N GLN A 168 -11.21 0.36 -10.35
CA GLN A 168 -12.42 -0.03 -11.08
C GLN A 168 -12.34 -1.47 -11.58
N GLU A 169 -11.24 -1.84 -12.22
CA GLU A 169 -11.04 -3.20 -12.75
C GLU A 169 -10.84 -4.24 -11.65
N SER A 170 -10.28 -3.85 -10.49
CA SER A 170 -10.14 -4.78 -9.36
C SER A 170 -11.47 -5.25 -8.78
N LYS A 171 -12.57 -4.49 -8.98
CA LYS A 171 -13.92 -4.87 -8.52
C LYS A 171 -14.47 -6.09 -9.23
N LEU A 172 -13.92 -6.45 -10.39
CA LEU A 172 -14.30 -7.66 -11.11
C LEU A 172 -14.09 -8.90 -10.25
N LEU A 173 -13.12 -8.88 -9.33
CA LEU A 173 -12.87 -9.97 -8.37
C LEU A 173 -13.97 -10.12 -7.30
N GLY A 174 -14.87 -9.14 -7.18
CA GLY A 174 -15.96 -9.18 -6.20
C GLY A 174 -15.47 -9.44 -4.77
N ASP A 175 -16.18 -10.31 -4.06
CA ASP A 175 -15.84 -10.71 -2.70
C ASP A 175 -14.86 -11.89 -2.69
N LEU A 176 -13.58 -11.59 -2.43
CA LEU A 176 -12.51 -12.57 -2.29
C LEU A 176 -12.65 -13.48 -1.06
N THR A 177 -13.50 -13.13 -0.09
CA THR A 177 -13.74 -13.99 1.09
C THR A 177 -14.70 -15.15 0.79
N SER A 178 -15.44 -15.06 -0.32
CA SER A 178 -16.41 -16.05 -0.77
C SER A 178 -15.80 -17.45 -0.91
N THR A 179 -16.62 -18.46 -0.61
CA THR A 179 -16.28 -19.88 -0.84
C THR A 179 -16.04 -20.17 -2.32
N PHE A 180 -16.54 -19.32 -3.23
CA PHE A 180 -16.24 -19.37 -4.66
C PHE A 180 -14.75 -19.32 -4.95
N TYR A 181 -13.92 -18.64 -4.16
CA TYR A 181 -12.47 -18.58 -4.39
C TYR A 181 -11.69 -19.67 -3.65
N ARG A 182 -12.35 -20.64 -3.01
CA ARG A 182 -11.71 -21.72 -2.26
C ARG A 182 -11.84 -23.05 -2.95
N HIS A 183 -10.76 -23.82 -3.00
CA HIS A 183 -10.82 -25.18 -3.50
C HIS A 183 -11.72 -26.02 -2.58
N PRO A 184 -12.71 -26.79 -3.11
CA PRO A 184 -13.72 -27.46 -2.29
C PRO A 184 -13.19 -28.48 -1.26
N ILE A 185 -12.06 -29.14 -1.56
CA ILE A 185 -11.48 -30.19 -0.69
C ILE A 185 -10.35 -29.65 0.18
N SER A 186 -9.29 -29.12 -0.44
CA SER A 186 -8.12 -28.59 0.27
C SER A 186 -8.36 -27.25 0.98
N HIS A 187 -9.50 -26.58 0.75
CA HIS A 187 -9.80 -25.23 1.23
C HIS A 187 -8.74 -24.17 0.89
N THR A 188 -7.84 -24.46 -0.07
CA THR A 188 -6.81 -23.53 -0.52
C THR A 188 -7.44 -22.39 -1.31
N HIS A 189 -6.88 -21.19 -1.16
CA HIS A 189 -7.34 -20.03 -1.89
C HIS A 189 -6.83 -20.09 -3.34
N LEU A 190 -7.74 -19.98 -4.32
CA LEU A 190 -7.40 -20.04 -5.75
C LEU A 190 -6.71 -18.77 -6.24
N VAL A 191 -7.09 -17.61 -5.69
CA VAL A 191 -6.45 -16.32 -6.01
C VAL A 191 -5.09 -16.21 -5.31
N PRO A 192 -4.00 -15.93 -6.05
CA PRO A 192 -2.66 -15.74 -5.48
C PRO A 192 -2.62 -14.66 -4.40
N TRP A 193 -1.72 -14.84 -3.41
CA TRP A 193 -1.54 -13.87 -2.32
C TRP A 193 -1.26 -12.43 -2.80
N PRO A 194 -0.37 -12.19 -3.79
CA PRO A 194 -0.09 -10.83 -4.27
C PRO A 194 -1.32 -10.13 -4.88
N LEU A 195 -2.18 -10.88 -5.57
CA LEU A 195 -3.40 -10.31 -6.15
C LEU A 195 -4.43 -9.96 -5.06
N ARG A 196 -4.51 -10.76 -3.98
CA ARG A 196 -5.34 -10.43 -2.82
C ARG A 196 -4.88 -9.17 -2.09
N THR A 197 -3.57 -9.05 -1.83
CA THR A 197 -3.03 -7.85 -1.17
C THR A 197 -3.16 -6.59 -2.03
N LEU A 198 -3.02 -6.74 -3.36
CA LEU A 198 -3.24 -5.67 -4.33
C LEU A 198 -4.70 -5.25 -4.41
N SER A 199 -5.65 -6.19 -4.41
CA SER A 199 -7.09 -5.90 -4.41
C SER A 199 -7.50 -5.06 -3.20
N VAL A 200 -7.02 -5.41 -2.00
CA VAL A 200 -7.27 -4.60 -0.78
C VAL A 200 -6.64 -3.20 -0.90
N ARG A 201 -5.42 -3.09 -1.45
CA ARG A 201 -4.76 -1.79 -1.68
C ARG A 201 -5.58 -0.90 -2.61
N LEU A 202 -6.06 -1.48 -3.70
CA LEU A 202 -6.83 -0.77 -4.73
C LEU A 202 -8.20 -0.33 -4.22
N ALA A 203 -8.86 -1.12 -3.37
CA ALA A 203 -10.08 -0.72 -2.70
C ALA A 203 -9.86 0.50 -1.79
N ALA A 204 -8.74 0.54 -1.06
CA ALA A 204 -8.39 1.69 -0.21
C ALA A 204 -8.10 2.95 -1.03
N LEU A 205 -7.14 2.86 -1.97
CA LEU A 205 -6.64 4.00 -2.74
C LEU A 205 -7.66 4.57 -3.72
N GLY A 206 -8.29 3.72 -4.53
CA GLY A 206 -9.07 4.19 -5.69
C GLY A 206 -10.40 4.85 -5.32
N TYR A 207 -10.95 4.55 -4.14
CA TYR A 207 -12.23 5.08 -3.68
C TYR A 207 -12.12 5.87 -2.38
N SER A 208 -10.89 6.07 -1.87
CA SER A 208 -10.66 6.63 -0.53
C SER A 208 -11.44 5.86 0.56
N GLU A 209 -11.67 4.57 0.37
CA GLU A 209 -12.37 3.70 1.31
C GLU A 209 -11.37 3.07 2.31
N TRP A 210 -10.62 3.94 3.00
CA TRP A 210 -9.52 3.56 3.90
C TRP A 210 -9.92 2.52 4.94
N ARG A 211 -11.14 2.65 5.49
CA ARG A 211 -11.69 1.68 6.45
C ARG A 211 -11.77 0.28 5.87
N LYS A 212 -12.21 0.13 4.61
CA LYS A 212 -12.27 -1.18 3.94
C LYS A 212 -10.88 -1.73 3.67
N GLY A 213 -9.92 -0.86 3.34
CA GLY A 213 -8.50 -1.22 3.23
C GLY A 213 -7.94 -1.82 4.52
N ILE A 214 -8.13 -1.12 5.64
CA ILE A 214 -7.67 -1.57 6.97
C ILE A 214 -8.35 -2.90 7.34
N MET A 215 -9.69 -2.98 7.22
CA MET A 215 -10.44 -4.21 7.51
C MET A 215 -9.97 -5.38 6.63
N GLY A 216 -9.80 -5.16 5.34
CA GLY A 216 -9.32 -6.18 4.41
C GLY A 216 -7.93 -6.71 4.75
N TYR A 217 -7.01 -5.85 5.21
CA TYR A 217 -5.70 -6.31 5.67
C TYR A 217 -5.76 -7.09 6.99
N TYR A 218 -6.66 -6.73 7.91
CA TYR A 218 -6.90 -7.52 9.12
C TYR A 218 -7.53 -8.89 8.82
N GLU A 219 -8.43 -8.96 7.83
CA GLU A 219 -9.00 -10.23 7.35
C GLU A 219 -7.94 -11.11 6.70
N LEU A 220 -7.07 -10.54 5.85
CA LEU A 220 -5.93 -11.26 5.30
C LEU A 220 -4.94 -11.72 6.38
N ALA A 221 -4.69 -10.88 7.39
CA ALA A 221 -3.87 -11.24 8.54
C ALA A 221 -4.50 -12.39 9.36
N HIS A 222 -5.81 -12.38 9.55
CA HIS A 222 -6.54 -13.47 10.20
C HIS A 222 -6.40 -14.78 9.40
N SER A 223 -6.64 -14.73 8.08
CA SER A 223 -6.45 -15.88 7.21
C SER A 223 -5.00 -16.37 7.19
N ALA A 224 -4.01 -15.49 7.32
CA ALA A 224 -2.60 -15.85 7.41
C ALA A 224 -2.28 -16.55 8.74
N ARG A 225 -2.87 -16.12 9.87
CA ARG A 225 -2.72 -16.79 11.18
C ARG A 225 -3.33 -18.19 11.17
N GLU A 226 -4.50 -18.37 10.56
CA GLU A 226 -5.07 -19.70 10.39
C GLU A 226 -4.20 -20.60 9.51
N ALA A 227 -3.68 -20.06 8.41
CA ALA A 227 -2.81 -20.82 7.51
C ALA A 227 -1.47 -21.15 8.18
N PHE A 228 -0.94 -20.27 9.03
CA PHE A 228 0.22 -20.52 9.88
C PHE A 228 -0.05 -21.65 10.88
N ALA A 229 -1.22 -21.68 11.51
CA ALA A 229 -1.61 -22.74 12.45
C ALA A 229 -1.76 -24.10 11.76
N ARG A 230 -2.22 -24.12 10.50
CA ARG A 230 -2.32 -25.34 9.67
C ARG A 230 -1.00 -25.75 9.01
N ALA A 231 0.01 -24.88 8.97
CA ALA A 231 1.27 -25.15 8.30
C ALA A 231 2.07 -26.22 9.03
N SER A 232 2.48 -27.24 8.30
CA SER A 232 3.24 -28.37 8.85
C SER A 232 4.75 -28.12 8.77
N SER A 233 5.20 -27.45 7.71
CA SER A 233 6.62 -27.22 7.46
C SER A 233 7.13 -25.90 8.05
N LEU A 234 8.42 -25.85 8.39
CA LEU A 234 9.07 -24.61 8.89
C LEU A 234 9.09 -23.52 7.80
N SER A 235 9.31 -23.89 6.54
CA SER A 235 9.31 -22.96 5.41
C SER A 235 7.95 -22.30 5.20
N GLU A 236 6.85 -23.06 5.28
CA GLU A 236 5.50 -22.49 5.22
C GLU A 236 5.21 -21.59 6.42
N LYS A 237 5.65 -21.97 7.63
CA LYS A 237 5.51 -21.12 8.82
C LYS A 237 6.25 -19.80 8.65
N ASN A 238 7.47 -19.82 8.14
CA ASN A 238 8.25 -18.61 7.86
C ASN A 238 7.58 -17.75 6.78
N LEU A 239 7.06 -18.37 5.71
CA LEU A 239 6.29 -17.67 4.68
C LEU A 239 5.05 -16.96 5.26
N TRP A 240 4.24 -17.64 6.08
CA TRP A 240 3.05 -17.05 6.67
C TRP A 240 3.37 -15.99 7.73
N ARG A 241 4.48 -16.15 8.46
CA ARG A 241 5.01 -15.12 9.37
C ARG A 241 5.38 -13.85 8.60
N SER A 242 6.12 -13.99 7.50
CA SER A 242 6.48 -12.86 6.62
C SER A 242 5.24 -12.16 6.05
N ARG A 243 4.25 -12.92 5.54
CA ARG A 243 2.97 -12.39 5.06
C ARG A 243 2.16 -11.67 6.14
N LEU A 244 2.12 -12.20 7.37
CA LEU A 244 1.43 -11.57 8.48
C LEU A 244 2.07 -10.21 8.83
N ARG A 245 3.40 -10.15 8.84
CA ARG A 245 4.13 -8.90 9.03
C ARG A 245 3.86 -7.91 7.90
N GLU A 246 3.89 -8.38 6.66
CA GLU A 246 3.57 -7.57 5.48
C GLU A 246 2.18 -6.94 5.59
N CYS A 247 1.16 -7.67 6.06
CA CYS A 247 -0.15 -7.11 6.36
C CYS A 247 -0.08 -5.98 7.41
N GLY A 248 0.71 -6.17 8.48
CA GLY A 248 0.92 -5.14 9.50
C GLY A 248 1.53 -3.85 8.95
N ILE A 249 2.56 -3.97 8.10
CA ILE A 249 3.19 -2.83 7.42
C ILE A 249 2.21 -2.17 6.45
N ARG A 250 1.44 -2.95 5.68
CA ARG A 250 0.43 -2.41 4.77
C ARG A 250 -0.69 -1.65 5.49
N VAL A 251 -1.07 -2.06 6.72
CA VAL A 251 -1.98 -1.28 7.57
C VAL A 251 -1.35 0.08 7.92
N ALA A 252 -0.06 0.11 8.28
CA ALA A 252 0.65 1.38 8.51
C ALA A 252 0.63 2.27 7.26
N ASN A 253 0.85 1.69 6.07
CA ASN A 253 0.78 2.44 4.81
C ASN A 253 -0.60 3.04 4.58
N VAL A 254 -1.69 2.30 4.83
CA VAL A 254 -3.06 2.84 4.70
C VAL A 254 -3.31 3.97 5.71
N LEU A 255 -2.79 3.87 6.93
CA LEU A 255 -2.88 4.95 7.93
C LEU A 255 -2.13 6.21 7.46
N VAL A 256 -0.95 6.05 6.85
CA VAL A 256 -0.20 7.17 6.25
C VAL A 256 -0.98 7.79 5.09
N GLU A 257 -1.53 6.97 4.20
CA GLU A 257 -2.34 7.42 3.05
C GLU A 257 -3.63 8.15 3.51
N MET A 258 -4.22 7.73 4.63
CA MET A 258 -5.37 8.40 5.26
C MET A 258 -5.01 9.72 5.97
N GLY A 259 -3.73 9.98 6.21
CA GLY A 259 -3.23 11.15 6.95
C GLY A 259 -3.13 10.95 8.46
N GLU A 260 -3.45 9.77 9.00
CA GLU A 260 -3.29 9.42 10.42
C GLU A 260 -1.84 8.99 10.72
N LEU A 261 -0.91 9.91 10.51
CA LEU A 261 0.53 9.66 10.61
C LEU A 261 0.95 9.22 12.03
N GLU A 262 0.38 9.84 13.06
CA GLU A 262 0.68 9.52 14.45
C GLU A 262 0.18 8.11 14.82
N GLY A 263 -0.97 7.70 14.28
CA GLY A 263 -1.50 6.35 14.40
C GLY A 263 -0.61 5.32 13.70
N ALA A 264 -0.10 5.65 12.50
CA ALA A 264 0.85 4.81 11.78
C ALA A 264 2.15 4.61 12.57
N GLY A 265 2.72 5.67 13.15
CA GLY A 265 3.93 5.61 13.97
C GLY A 265 3.75 4.72 15.20
N ARG A 266 2.65 4.90 15.95
CA ARG A 266 2.32 4.03 17.09
C ARG A 266 2.13 2.57 16.68
N HIS A 267 1.43 2.32 15.57
CA HIS A 267 1.22 0.97 15.06
C HIS A 267 2.54 0.29 14.70
N LEU A 268 3.43 0.96 13.98
CA LEU A 268 4.78 0.46 13.67
C LEU A 268 5.59 0.17 14.95
N ALA A 269 5.54 1.06 15.95
CA ALA A 269 6.21 0.84 17.23
C ALA A 269 5.74 -0.46 17.91
N THR A 270 4.43 -0.76 17.90
CA THR A 270 3.91 -2.02 18.46
C THR A 270 4.39 -3.25 17.68
N LEU A 271 4.56 -3.14 16.36
CA LEU A 271 5.10 -4.21 15.53
C LEU A 271 6.59 -4.44 15.83
N SER A 272 7.37 -3.36 15.99
CA SER A 272 8.80 -3.40 16.38
C SER A 272 9.00 -4.10 17.72
N THR A 273 8.22 -3.73 18.75
CA THR A 273 8.31 -4.34 20.09
C THR A 273 7.90 -5.80 20.08
N SER A 274 6.82 -6.14 19.35
CA SER A 274 6.40 -7.54 19.22
C SER A 274 7.47 -8.39 18.53
N ALA A 275 8.15 -7.86 17.51
CA ALA A 275 9.22 -8.57 16.81
C ALA A 275 10.41 -8.85 17.74
N GLN A 276 10.80 -7.88 18.57
CA GLN A 276 11.92 -8.02 19.50
C GLN A 276 11.68 -9.06 20.61
N SER A 277 10.41 -9.26 21.01
CA SER A 277 10.06 -10.25 22.05
C SER A 277 10.09 -11.71 21.59
N ILE A 278 10.14 -11.96 20.27
CA ILE A 278 9.97 -13.29 19.68
C ILE A 278 11.33 -13.93 19.30
N THR A 279 12.45 -13.21 19.38
CA THR A 279 13.72 -13.63 18.79
C THR A 279 14.82 -13.85 19.82
N ASP A 280 15.04 -15.11 20.18
CA ASP A 280 16.38 -15.65 20.43
C ASP A 280 17.02 -15.96 19.05
N ALA A 281 17.95 -15.12 18.61
CA ALA A 281 19.07 -15.41 17.70
C ALA A 281 18.81 -16.01 16.28
N GLU A 282 18.19 -15.27 15.35
CA GLU A 282 18.38 -15.47 13.90
C GLU A 282 18.58 -14.12 13.16
N ASP A 283 19.62 -13.98 12.33
CA ASP A 283 20.07 -12.73 11.69
C ASP A 283 19.00 -12.05 10.80
N GLU A 284 18.13 -12.82 10.13
CA GLU A 284 17.07 -12.29 9.27
C GLU A 284 16.02 -11.50 10.07
N SER A 285 15.67 -11.98 11.27
CA SER A 285 14.68 -11.33 12.14
C SER A 285 15.14 -9.95 12.65
N CYS A 286 16.46 -9.78 12.78
CA CYS A 286 17.10 -8.51 13.14
C CYS A 286 17.02 -7.49 11.98
N GLN A 287 17.18 -7.92 10.73
CA GLN A 287 17.01 -7.03 9.56
C GLN A 287 15.58 -6.51 9.47
N GLU A 288 14.61 -7.40 9.60
CA GLU A 288 13.19 -7.05 9.47
C GLU A 288 12.73 -6.08 10.56
N THR A 289 13.22 -6.25 11.79
CA THR A 289 12.94 -5.32 12.90
C THR A 289 13.54 -3.93 12.63
N ARG A 290 14.76 -3.87 12.06
CA ARG A 290 15.40 -2.62 11.65
C ARG A 290 14.62 -1.92 10.53
N ASP A 291 14.08 -2.67 9.58
CA ASP A 291 13.28 -2.10 8.49
C ASP A 291 12.01 -1.42 9.06
N ILE A 292 11.31 -2.06 10.01
CA ILE A 292 10.13 -1.48 10.67
C ILE A 292 10.52 -0.23 11.46
N GLN A 293 11.62 -0.26 12.23
CA GLN A 293 12.10 0.90 12.97
C GLN A 293 12.54 2.06 12.05
N THR A 294 13.07 1.74 10.87
CA THR A 294 13.38 2.73 9.84
C THR A 294 12.09 3.37 9.31
N MET A 295 11.07 2.58 8.99
CA MET A 295 9.76 3.08 8.60
C MET A 295 9.13 3.95 9.70
N GLU A 296 9.21 3.52 10.96
CA GLU A 296 8.73 4.28 12.12
C GLU A 296 9.43 5.64 12.21
N THR A 297 10.76 5.67 12.08
CA THR A 297 11.55 6.91 12.09
C THR A 297 11.11 7.86 10.97
N LEU A 298 10.92 7.34 9.76
CA LEU A 298 10.46 8.13 8.61
C LEU A 298 9.04 8.68 8.81
N VAL A 299 8.15 7.91 9.45
CA VAL A 299 6.80 8.39 9.81
C VAL A 299 6.88 9.52 10.82
N TRP A 300 7.70 9.41 11.88
CA TRP A 300 7.87 10.49 12.86
C TRP A 300 8.48 11.75 12.25
N LEU A 301 9.42 11.61 11.32
CA LEU A 301 9.94 12.73 10.53
C LEU A 301 8.83 13.40 9.71
N ARG A 302 7.94 12.61 9.09
CA ARG A 302 6.80 13.13 8.32
C ARG A 302 5.76 13.83 9.21
N VAL A 303 5.59 13.37 10.46
CA VAL A 303 4.77 14.04 11.48
C VAL A 303 5.39 15.38 11.90
N GLY A 304 6.72 15.49 11.86
CA GLY A 304 7.48 16.61 12.41
C GLY A 304 7.87 16.42 13.88
N ASP A 305 7.69 15.23 14.45
CA ASP A 305 8.19 14.90 15.79
C ASP A 305 9.65 14.44 15.71
N ILE A 306 10.54 15.44 15.70
CA ILE A 306 11.99 15.25 15.62
C ILE A 306 12.51 14.46 16.84
N GLN A 307 11.91 14.68 18.02
CA GLN A 307 12.30 14.01 19.26
C GLN A 307 11.97 12.51 19.22
N ALA A 308 10.82 12.13 18.67
CA ALA A 308 10.48 10.73 18.43
C ALA A 308 11.42 10.10 17.40
N ALA A 309 11.67 10.77 16.27
CA ALA A 309 12.58 10.28 15.24
C ALA A 309 14.00 10.03 15.78
N GLN A 310 14.53 10.94 16.61
CA GLN A 310 15.84 10.79 17.25
C GLN A 310 15.88 9.59 18.23
N ARG A 311 14.80 9.36 18.99
CA ARG A 311 14.69 8.19 19.87
C ARG A 311 14.70 6.88 19.08
N CYS A 312 13.93 6.81 18.00
CA CYS A 312 13.89 5.63 17.11
C CYS A 312 15.27 5.37 16.50
N LEU A 313 15.95 6.41 15.99
CA LEU A 313 17.31 6.29 15.44
C LEU A 313 18.33 5.84 16.49
N SER A 314 18.23 6.32 17.73
CA SER A 314 19.12 5.89 18.81
C SER A 314 18.94 4.40 19.11
N SER A 315 17.70 3.91 19.13
CA SER A 315 17.39 2.48 19.27
C SER A 315 17.96 1.65 18.11
N LEU A 316 17.86 2.14 16.87
CA LEU A 316 18.43 1.49 15.68
C LEU A 316 19.95 1.33 15.79
N THR A 317 20.65 2.40 16.15
CA THR A 317 22.13 2.41 16.25
C THR A 317 22.68 1.54 17.38
N SER A 318 21.86 1.24 18.40
CA SER A 318 22.26 0.39 19.53
C SER A 318 22.21 -1.11 19.19
N SER A 319 21.60 -1.49 18.06
CA SER A 319 21.53 -2.89 17.59
C SER A 319 22.80 -3.29 16.82
N SER A 320 23.27 -4.52 17.00
CA SER A 320 24.67 -4.98 16.75
C SER A 320 25.09 -5.17 15.28
N SER A 321 24.51 -4.44 14.34
CA SER A 321 25.04 -4.29 12.98
C SER A 321 24.44 -3.04 12.34
N PRO A 322 25.13 -1.89 12.32
CA PRO A 322 24.61 -0.71 11.65
C PRO A 322 24.72 -0.87 10.13
N THR A 323 23.65 -0.55 9.39
CA THR A 323 23.76 -0.18 7.98
C THR A 323 24.16 1.30 7.93
N PRO A 324 25.47 1.63 7.78
CA PRO A 324 25.97 2.99 7.95
C PRO A 324 25.26 3.99 7.04
N LEU A 325 24.95 3.59 5.79
CA LEU A 325 24.20 4.38 4.82
C LEU A 325 22.82 4.81 5.35
N ILE A 326 22.01 3.87 5.85
CA ILE A 326 20.65 4.15 6.33
C ILE A 326 20.69 5.05 7.57
N ASN A 327 21.55 4.73 8.54
CA ASN A 327 21.66 5.52 9.77
C ASN A 327 22.11 6.96 9.51
N SER A 328 23.09 7.16 8.62
CA SER A 328 23.55 8.49 8.24
C SER A 328 22.54 9.23 7.39
N THR A 329 21.79 8.53 6.53
CA THR A 329 20.65 9.09 5.78
C THR A 329 19.58 9.60 6.74
N LEU A 330 19.14 8.80 7.71
CA LEU A 330 18.16 9.22 8.71
C LEU A 330 18.65 10.40 9.54
N ARG A 331 19.94 10.42 9.90
CA ARG A 331 20.55 11.56 10.61
C ARG A 331 20.53 12.84 9.78
N ALA A 332 20.86 12.75 8.49
CA ALA A 332 20.80 13.89 7.59
C ALA A 332 19.36 14.39 7.40
N LEU A 333 18.38 13.49 7.30
CA LEU A 333 16.95 13.84 7.24
C LEU A 333 16.46 14.50 8.54
N ILE A 334 16.92 14.05 9.71
CA ILE A 334 16.65 14.72 11.00
C ILE A 334 17.20 16.15 10.98
N ALA A 335 18.45 16.35 10.57
CA ALA A 335 19.04 17.69 10.48
C ALA A 335 18.29 18.60 9.49
N MET A 336 17.87 18.05 8.34
CA MET A 336 17.01 18.76 7.39
C MET A 336 15.66 19.16 8.01
N SER A 337 15.04 18.27 8.80
CA SER A 337 13.75 18.55 9.47
C SER A 337 13.87 19.59 10.58
N ASP A 338 15.04 19.68 11.23
CA ASP A 338 15.35 20.67 12.26
C ASP A 338 15.82 22.02 11.66
N SER A 339 15.78 22.16 10.33
CA SER A 339 16.30 23.32 9.59
C SER A 339 17.81 23.58 9.77
N ASP A 340 18.56 22.60 10.25
CA ASP A 340 20.03 22.62 10.30
C ASP A 340 20.62 22.12 8.97
N PHE A 341 20.38 22.91 7.92
CA PHE A 341 20.87 22.61 6.58
C PHE A 341 22.40 22.54 6.45
N PRO A 342 23.21 23.34 7.16
CA PRO A 342 24.67 23.20 7.13
C PRO A 342 25.14 21.81 7.59
N THR A 343 24.61 21.32 8.71
CA THR A 343 24.94 19.97 9.20
C THR A 343 24.44 18.90 8.24
N ALA A 344 23.24 19.04 7.68
CA ALA A 344 22.72 18.12 6.69
C ALA A 344 23.62 18.05 5.44
N VAL A 345 24.08 19.19 4.91
CA VAL A 345 25.00 19.24 3.76
C VAL A 345 26.31 18.52 4.08
N SER A 346 26.89 18.72 5.27
CA SER A 346 28.10 18.01 5.69
C SER A 346 27.89 16.50 5.66
N ILE A 347 26.82 16.01 6.29
CA ILE A 347 26.53 14.57 6.35
C ILE A 347 26.30 14.00 4.93
N TRP A 348 25.60 14.72 4.07
CA TRP A 348 25.36 14.28 2.69
C TRP A 348 26.64 14.28 1.84
N GLN A 349 27.56 15.22 2.07
CA GLN A 349 28.87 15.23 1.42
C GLN A 349 29.72 14.04 1.86
N ASP A 350 29.74 13.75 3.16
CA ASP A 350 30.43 12.57 3.71
C ASP A 350 29.85 11.29 3.11
N LEU A 351 28.52 11.16 3.09
CA LEU A 351 27.82 10.04 2.45
C LEU A 351 28.14 9.89 0.96
N ARG A 352 28.20 11.00 0.21
CA ARG A 352 28.54 10.95 -1.21
C ARG A 352 30.00 10.53 -1.43
N SER A 353 30.89 10.86 -0.50
CA SER A 353 32.29 10.43 -0.57
C SER A 353 32.43 8.92 -0.34
N GLU A 354 31.61 8.35 0.53
CA GLU A 354 31.58 6.91 0.82
C GLU A 354 30.80 6.11 -0.24
N TYR A 355 29.72 6.70 -0.78
CA TYR A 355 28.81 6.09 -1.75
C TYR A 355 28.61 6.98 -3.00
N PRO A 356 29.65 7.18 -3.84
CA PRO A 356 29.61 8.13 -4.95
C PRO A 356 28.62 7.79 -6.06
N GLY A 357 28.20 6.52 -6.17
CA GLY A 357 27.21 6.05 -7.15
C GLY A 357 25.76 6.07 -6.65
N ASP A 358 25.51 6.45 -5.39
CA ASP A 358 24.16 6.43 -4.84
C ASP A 358 23.37 7.68 -5.30
N ALA A 359 22.35 7.42 -6.12
CA ALA A 359 21.51 8.46 -6.70
C ALA A 359 20.65 9.19 -5.64
N MET A 360 20.20 8.48 -4.59
CA MET A 360 19.41 9.07 -3.51
C MET A 360 20.27 10.05 -2.70
N VAL A 361 21.51 9.69 -2.38
CA VAL A 361 22.46 10.56 -1.67
C VAL A 361 22.72 11.84 -2.47
N THR A 362 23.03 11.72 -3.75
CA THR A 362 23.32 12.89 -4.62
C THR A 362 22.09 13.79 -4.78
N GLN A 363 20.90 13.19 -4.96
CA GLN A 363 19.62 13.90 -5.01
C GLN A 363 19.36 14.70 -3.74
N ASN A 364 19.52 14.07 -2.56
CA ASN A 364 19.25 14.73 -1.27
C ASN A 364 20.30 15.81 -0.93
N LEU A 365 21.57 15.63 -1.33
CA LEU A 365 22.57 16.68 -1.25
C LEU A 365 22.17 17.91 -2.06
N ALA A 366 21.69 17.72 -3.30
CA ALA A 366 21.23 18.82 -4.14
C ALA A 366 20.02 19.55 -3.51
N VAL A 367 19.10 18.82 -2.89
CA VAL A 367 17.97 19.41 -2.15
C VAL A 367 18.48 20.22 -0.94
N ALA A 368 19.43 19.71 -0.16
CA ALA A 368 20.00 20.44 0.98
C ALA A 368 20.73 21.73 0.54
N LEU A 369 21.47 21.67 -0.58
CA LEU A 369 22.11 22.84 -1.19
C LEU A 369 21.09 23.87 -1.67
N LEU A 370 19.95 23.43 -2.20
CA LEU A 370 18.85 24.30 -2.60
C LEU A 370 18.30 25.09 -1.39
N TYR A 371 18.05 24.43 -0.25
CA TYR A 371 17.62 25.09 0.99
C TYR A 371 18.64 26.10 1.53
N MET A 372 19.93 25.89 1.26
CA MET A 372 21.02 26.84 1.56
C MET A 372 21.14 27.99 0.54
N GLY A 373 20.28 28.04 -0.49
CA GLY A 373 20.32 29.04 -1.56
C GLY A 373 21.43 28.82 -2.60
N ARG A 374 22.12 27.68 -2.57
CA ARG A 374 23.22 27.32 -3.49
C ARG A 374 22.66 26.65 -4.75
N ILE A 375 21.78 27.36 -5.47
CA ILE A 375 20.98 26.83 -6.58
C ILE A 375 21.86 26.36 -7.75
N SER A 376 22.96 27.08 -8.05
CA SER A 376 23.89 26.74 -9.12
C SER A 376 24.54 25.37 -8.92
N GLU A 377 24.93 25.05 -7.69
CA GLU A 377 25.52 23.77 -7.32
C GLU A 377 24.48 22.66 -7.35
N ALA A 378 23.29 22.90 -6.77
CA ALA A 378 22.18 21.95 -6.84
C ALA A 378 21.83 21.60 -8.30
N ARG A 379 21.81 22.60 -9.20
CA ARG A 379 21.58 22.39 -10.63
C ARG A 379 22.66 21.50 -11.26
N ALA A 380 23.92 21.77 -10.95
CA ALA A 380 25.04 20.99 -11.49
C ALA A 380 24.92 19.52 -11.07
N LEU A 381 24.65 19.26 -9.78
CA LEU A 381 24.49 17.92 -9.25
C LEU A 381 23.32 17.16 -9.88
N LEU A 382 22.13 17.78 -9.98
CA LEU A 382 20.98 17.12 -10.57
C LEU A 382 21.16 16.88 -12.07
N SER A 383 21.84 17.78 -12.78
CA SER A 383 22.13 17.59 -14.21
C SER A 383 23.12 16.46 -14.44
N GLU A 384 24.20 16.41 -13.63
CA GLU A 384 25.17 15.32 -13.64
C GLU A 384 24.50 13.98 -13.30
N LEU A 385 23.64 13.97 -12.29
CA LEU A 385 22.91 12.77 -11.88
C LEU A 385 21.97 12.26 -12.97
N MET A 386 21.30 13.18 -13.70
CA MET A 386 20.45 12.85 -14.84
C MET A 386 21.22 12.19 -16.00
N ASP A 387 22.51 12.49 -16.13
CA ASP A 387 23.37 11.92 -17.19
C ASP A 387 23.99 10.58 -16.77
N THR A 388 24.08 10.29 -15.48
CA THR A 388 24.83 9.15 -14.92
C THR A 388 23.96 8.05 -14.31
N SER A 389 22.70 8.34 -14.00
CA SER A 389 21.77 7.43 -13.33
C SER A 389 20.46 7.28 -14.13
N PRO A 390 19.77 6.13 -14.06
CA PRO A 390 18.42 6.01 -14.60
C PRO A 390 17.48 7.09 -14.02
N PRO A 391 16.64 7.72 -14.84
CA PRO A 391 15.73 8.76 -14.37
C PRO A 391 14.70 8.18 -13.40
N PHE A 392 14.38 8.91 -12.34
CA PHE A 392 13.29 8.61 -11.42
C PHE A 392 12.48 9.87 -11.11
N HIS A 393 11.23 9.68 -10.65
CA HIS A 393 10.26 10.75 -10.46
C HIS A 393 10.83 11.98 -9.73
N SER A 394 11.44 11.79 -8.55
CA SER A 394 11.91 12.92 -7.74
C SER A 394 13.10 13.64 -8.38
N LEU A 395 13.97 12.97 -9.14
CA LEU A 395 15.06 13.60 -9.89
C LEU A 395 14.54 14.52 -10.99
N VAL A 396 13.64 14.01 -11.83
CA VAL A 396 13.03 14.82 -12.91
C VAL A 396 12.27 16.00 -12.31
N PHE A 397 11.43 15.75 -11.31
CA PHE A 397 10.65 16.79 -10.65
C PHE A 397 11.52 17.89 -10.02
N ASN A 398 12.59 17.52 -9.31
CA ASN A 398 13.49 18.49 -8.68
C ASN A 398 14.30 19.27 -9.73
N LEU A 399 14.77 18.63 -10.80
CA LEU A 399 15.47 19.32 -11.88
C LEU A 399 14.54 20.31 -12.61
N CYS A 400 13.29 19.91 -12.87
CA CYS A 400 12.26 20.78 -13.42
C CYS A 400 11.94 21.96 -12.49
N THR A 401 11.97 21.75 -11.16
CA THR A 401 11.86 22.83 -10.17
C THR A 401 13.02 23.82 -10.29
N ILE A 402 14.25 23.33 -10.46
CA ILE A 402 15.41 24.20 -10.68
C ILE A 402 15.28 25.00 -11.98
N PHE A 403 14.76 24.42 -13.06
CA PHE A 403 14.50 25.17 -14.29
C PHE A 403 13.52 26.32 -14.07
N GLU A 404 12.44 26.12 -13.32
CA GLU A 404 11.50 27.18 -12.94
C GLU A 404 12.16 28.30 -12.14
N LEU A 405 13.11 27.96 -11.25
CA LEU A 405 13.82 28.94 -10.42
C LEU A 405 14.91 29.71 -11.18
N CYS A 406 15.50 29.12 -12.23
CA CYS A 406 16.68 29.67 -12.89
C CYS A 406 16.40 30.34 -14.24
N THR A 407 15.26 30.10 -14.89
CA THR A 407 15.03 30.61 -16.25
C THR A 407 13.55 30.82 -16.60
N GLU A 408 13.27 31.93 -17.28
CA GLU A 408 11.96 32.21 -17.89
C GLU A 408 11.61 31.22 -19.02
N ARG A 409 12.62 30.57 -19.63
CA ARG A 409 12.42 29.54 -20.67
C ARG A 409 12.32 28.14 -20.08
N HIS A 410 11.81 28.02 -18.85
CA HIS A 410 11.70 26.74 -18.16
C HIS A 410 10.84 25.73 -18.93
N ARG A 411 9.79 26.17 -19.64
CA ARG A 411 8.93 25.30 -20.46
C ARG A 411 9.71 24.60 -21.58
N GLU A 412 10.55 25.34 -22.30
CA GLU A 412 11.42 24.78 -23.35
C GLU A 412 12.40 23.75 -22.77
N ARG A 413 13.01 24.06 -21.62
CA ARG A 413 13.95 23.14 -20.94
C ARG A 413 13.29 21.85 -20.47
N LYS A 414 12.06 21.94 -19.93
CA LYS A 414 11.27 20.78 -19.51
C LYS A 414 10.90 19.88 -20.69
N MET A 415 10.43 20.47 -21.79
CA MET A 415 10.10 19.72 -23.01
C MET A 415 11.34 19.06 -23.62
N ALA A 416 12.47 19.79 -23.71
CA ALA A 416 13.73 19.23 -24.18
C ALA A 416 14.25 18.09 -23.29
N LEU A 417 14.01 18.14 -21.97
CA LEU A 417 14.33 17.05 -21.06
C LEU A 417 13.44 15.83 -21.35
N ALA A 418 12.13 16.02 -21.54
CA ALA A 418 11.21 14.95 -21.89
C ALA A 418 11.56 14.29 -23.24
N GLU A 419 11.97 15.07 -24.24
CA GLU A 419 12.47 14.57 -25.51
C GLU A 419 13.75 13.75 -25.34
N LYS A 420 14.72 14.25 -24.56
CA LYS A 420 15.96 13.53 -24.26
C LYS A 420 15.70 12.19 -23.58
N LEU A 421 14.81 12.16 -22.58
CA LEU A 421 14.49 10.94 -21.84
C LEU A 421 13.70 9.92 -22.68
N ALA A 422 12.80 10.39 -23.55
CA ALA A 422 12.08 9.54 -24.49
C ALA A 422 13.00 8.96 -25.59
N ALA A 423 13.98 9.74 -26.06
CA ALA A 423 14.94 9.31 -27.08
C ALA A 423 16.08 8.44 -26.53
N GLY A 424 16.37 8.54 -25.22
CA GLY A 424 17.47 7.81 -24.58
C GLY A 424 17.35 6.30 -24.79
N GLU A 425 18.46 5.68 -25.19
CA GLU A 425 18.50 4.26 -25.54
C GLU A 425 17.95 3.37 -24.42
N GLN A 426 17.31 2.29 -24.89
CA GLN A 426 16.80 1.19 -24.08
C GLN A 426 18.00 0.55 -23.37
N ALA A 427 18.34 1.00 -22.17
CA ALA A 427 19.16 0.18 -21.30
C ALA A 427 18.42 -1.15 -21.17
N ALA A 428 19.04 -2.24 -21.64
CA ALA A 428 18.45 -3.57 -21.71
C ALA A 428 17.97 -4.10 -20.33
N GLU A 429 18.31 -3.37 -19.26
CA GLU A 429 17.95 -3.60 -17.87
C GLU A 429 17.51 -2.27 -17.23
N ARG A 430 16.39 -1.68 -17.68
CA ARG A 430 15.75 -0.61 -16.91
C ARG A 430 14.94 -1.24 -15.77
N GLU A 431 15.43 -1.10 -14.54
CA GLU A 431 14.64 -1.39 -13.32
C GLU A 431 13.47 -0.42 -13.14
N VAL A 432 13.46 0.70 -13.89
CA VAL A 432 12.49 1.79 -13.79
C VAL A 432 11.63 1.85 -15.06
N GLY A 433 10.36 2.25 -14.90
CA GLY A 433 9.46 2.47 -16.02
C GLY A 433 10.05 3.40 -17.08
N TRP A 434 9.93 3.02 -18.35
CA TRP A 434 10.43 3.82 -19.47
C TRP A 434 9.63 5.13 -19.62
N GLU A 435 8.32 5.06 -19.41
CA GLU A 435 7.42 6.19 -19.60
C GLU A 435 7.31 7.04 -18.33
N MET A 436 7.35 8.36 -18.48
CA MET A 436 7.18 9.35 -17.42
C MET A 436 6.02 10.29 -17.74
N GLY A 437 5.24 10.67 -16.71
CA GLY A 437 4.03 11.46 -16.88
C GLY A 437 4.28 12.97 -16.92
N ASN A 438 3.33 13.74 -17.44
CA ASN A 438 3.37 15.21 -17.45
C ASN A 438 3.58 15.80 -16.05
N ALA A 439 3.07 15.13 -15.01
CA ALA A 439 3.26 15.51 -13.61
C ALA A 439 4.74 15.51 -13.19
N ASP A 440 5.54 14.57 -13.71
CA ASP A 440 6.97 14.45 -13.38
C ASP A 440 7.75 15.66 -13.90
N PHE A 441 7.38 16.15 -15.09
CA PHE A 441 8.00 17.31 -15.74
C PHE A 441 7.41 18.66 -15.31
N LYS A 442 6.35 18.65 -14.48
CA LYS A 442 5.54 19.84 -14.16
C LYS A 442 5.07 20.57 -15.43
N LEU A 443 4.48 19.83 -16.38
CA LEU A 443 3.99 20.35 -17.67
C LEU A 443 2.49 20.64 -17.69
#